data_AF-A0A8H9JCY5-F1
#
_entry.id   AF-A0A8H9JCY5-F1
#
_cell.length_a   1.000
_cell.length_b   1.000
_cell.length_c   1.000
_cell.angle_alpha   90.00
_cell.angle_beta   90.00
_cell.angle_gamma   90.00
#
_symmetry.space_group_name_H-M   'P 1'
#
loop_
_entity.id
_entity.type
_entity.pdbx_description
1 polymer ?
#
loop_
_entity_poly.entity_id
_entity_poly.type
_entity_poly.pdbx_seq_one_letter_code
_entity_poly.pdbx_strand_id
1 'polypeptide(L)'
;MGENPVNLALRFVLELAAIAALAVWGWSQHDGLLRVLLAIGLPLLGGTVWAVFRVPGDGGDPIVAVSGAVRLLIELALFGAAVVLLYSAGETTLALMFAVVIVVHYTLSYDRVIRLLRGNAGDR
;
A
#
# COMPACT_ATOMS: atom_id res chain seq x y z
N MET A 1 -12.91 2.12 14.91
CA MET A 1 -13.00 0.91 14.05
C MET A 1 -11.71 0.52 13.30
N GLY A 2 -10.61 1.28 13.35
CA GLY A 2 -9.38 0.95 12.59
C GLY A 2 -8.74 -0.42 12.92
N GLU A 3 -8.95 -0.94 14.13
CA GLU A 3 -8.47 -2.26 14.59
C GLU A 3 -9.55 -3.36 14.46
N ASN A 4 -10.68 -3.05 13.82
CA ASN A 4 -11.68 -4.08 13.53
C ASN A 4 -11.04 -5.13 12.58
N PRO A 5 -11.13 -6.44 12.89
CA PRO A 5 -10.55 -7.50 12.07
C PRO A 5 -10.92 -7.42 10.59
N VAL A 6 -12.14 -6.93 10.28
CA VAL A 6 -12.60 -6.74 8.90
C VAL A 6 -11.80 -5.67 8.17
N ASN A 7 -11.48 -4.55 8.83
CA ASN A 7 -10.68 -3.48 8.23
C ASN A 7 -9.22 -3.91 8.02
N LEU A 8 -8.68 -4.70 8.94
CA LEU A 8 -7.35 -5.29 8.80
C LEU A 8 -7.29 -6.32 7.66
N ALA A 9 -8.30 -7.19 7.55
CA ALA A 9 -8.41 -8.12 6.43
C ALA A 9 -8.56 -7.38 5.10
N LEU A 10 -9.39 -6.35 5.04
CA LEU A 10 -9.55 -5.51 3.85
C LEU A 10 -8.22 -4.86 3.44
N ARG A 11 -7.50 -4.29 4.41
CA ARG A 11 -6.18 -3.71 4.18
C ARG A 11 -5.20 -4.73 3.62
N PHE A 12 -5.16 -5.93 4.19
CA PHE A 12 -4.29 -7.00 3.72
C PHE A 12 -4.62 -7.41 2.27
N VAL A 13 -5.91 -7.52 1.93
CA VAL A 13 -6.35 -7.79 0.56
C VAL A 13 -5.94 -6.66 -0.39
N LEU A 14 -6.05 -5.40 0.04
CA LEU A 14 -5.59 -4.25 -0.75
C LEU A 14 -4.07 -4.27 -0.97
N GLU A 15 -3.28 -4.68 0.03
CA GLU A 15 -1.84 -4.83 -0.07
C GLU A 15 -1.46 -5.92 -1.08
N LEU A 16 -2.11 -7.08 -1.02
CA LEU A 16 -1.91 -8.15 -2.01
C LEU A 16 -2.29 -7.71 -3.43
N ALA A 17 -3.41 -7.00 -3.58
CA ALA A 17 -3.85 -6.49 -4.86
C ALA A 17 -2.89 -5.43 -5.42
N ALA A 18 -2.32 -4.57 -4.57
CA ALA A 18 -1.31 -3.59 -4.98
C ALA A 18 -0.02 -4.27 -5.48
N ILE A 19 0.44 -5.31 -4.79
CA ILE A 19 1.59 -6.12 -5.21
C ILE A 19 1.30 -6.82 -6.55
N ALA A 20 0.10 -7.38 -6.71
CA ALA A 20 -0.32 -8.00 -7.97
C ALA A 20 -0.37 -6.98 -9.12
N ALA A 21 -0.91 -5.77 -8.88
CA ALA A 21 -0.93 -4.69 -9.86
C ALA A 21 0.47 -4.30 -10.36
N LEU A 22 1.44 -4.20 -9.45
CA LEU A 22 2.85 -3.95 -9.78
C LEU A 22 3.42 -5.05 -10.68
N ALA A 23 3.13 -6.32 -10.37
CA ALA A 23 3.58 -7.46 -11.15
C ALA A 23 2.94 -7.50 -12.55
N VAL A 24 1.62 -7.32 -12.61
CA VAL A 24 0.83 -7.31 -13.86
C VAL A 24 1.32 -6.21 -14.79
N TRP A 25 1.56 -5.01 -14.27
CA TRP A 25 2.10 -3.92 -15.06
C TRP A 25 3.50 -4.21 -15.60
N GLY A 26 4.40 -4.68 -14.73
CA GLY A 26 5.75 -5.07 -15.13
C GLY A 26 5.76 -6.15 -16.22
N TRP A 27 4.77 -7.05 -16.17
CA TRP A 27 4.59 -8.09 -17.18
C TRP A 27 3.99 -7.58 -18.50
N SER A 28 2.96 -6.74 -18.43
CA SER A 28 2.14 -6.34 -19.59
C SER A 28 2.78 -5.25 -20.45
N GLN A 29 3.56 -4.35 -19.86
CA GLN A 29 4.03 -3.12 -20.54
C GLN A 29 5.42 -3.23 -21.18
N HIS A 30 6.09 -4.36 -21.01
CA HIS A 30 7.48 -4.54 -21.42
C HIS A 30 7.69 -5.90 -22.09
N ASP A 31 8.81 -6.07 -22.78
CA ASP A 31 9.19 -7.33 -23.45
C ASP A 31 10.55 -7.84 -22.95
N GLY A 32 10.85 -9.11 -23.22
CA GLY A 32 12.15 -9.72 -22.97
C GLY A 32 12.57 -9.74 -21.50
N LEU A 33 13.85 -9.48 -21.22
CA LEU A 33 14.40 -9.51 -19.86
C LEU A 33 13.79 -8.42 -18.96
N LEU A 34 13.51 -7.24 -19.51
CA LEU A 34 12.98 -6.10 -18.75
C LEU A 34 11.60 -6.43 -18.16
N ARG A 35 10.78 -7.18 -18.89
CA ARG A 35 9.49 -7.72 -18.42
C ARG A 35 9.65 -8.48 -17.10
N VAL A 36 10.57 -9.45 -17.08
CA VAL A 36 10.80 -10.31 -15.91
C VAL A 36 11.36 -9.49 -14.75
N LEU A 37 12.31 -8.61 -15.04
CA LEU A 37 12.92 -7.74 -14.02
C LEU A 37 11.90 -6.82 -13.36
N LEU A 38 10.98 -6.21 -14.11
CA LEU A 38 9.97 -5.32 -13.55
C LEU A 38 8.82 -6.08 -12.89
N ALA A 39 8.36 -7.19 -13.48
CA ALA A 39 7.30 -8.01 -12.92
C ALA A 39 7.67 -8.62 -11.55
N ILE A 40 8.97 -8.82 -11.28
CA ILE A 40 9.47 -9.30 -9.98
C ILE A 40 9.98 -8.14 -9.12
N GLY A 41 10.78 -7.25 -9.72
CA GLY A 41 11.46 -6.17 -9.03
C GLY A 41 10.49 -5.15 -8.42
N LEU A 42 9.42 -4.76 -9.12
CA LEU A 42 8.45 -3.80 -8.59
C LEU A 42 7.69 -4.36 -7.36
N PRO A 43 7.13 -5.59 -7.39
CA PRO A 43 6.58 -6.24 -6.20
C PRO A 43 7.57 -6.32 -5.04
N LEU A 44 8.81 -6.73 -5.29
CA LEU A 44 9.83 -6.87 -4.25
C LEU A 44 10.17 -5.51 -3.63
N LEU A 45 10.34 -4.47 -4.44
CA LEU A 45 10.60 -3.12 -3.96
C LEU A 45 9.41 -2.60 -3.13
N GLY A 46 8.18 -2.73 -3.63
CA GLY A 46 6.99 -2.29 -2.92
C GLY A 46 6.80 -3.02 -1.58
N GLY A 47 6.94 -4.35 -1.59
CA GLY A 47 6.88 -5.17 -0.38
C GLY A 47 7.99 -4.86 0.62
N THR A 48 9.21 -4.60 0.14
CA THR A 48 10.35 -4.23 0.99
C THR A 48 10.13 -2.88 1.65
N VAL A 49 9.72 -1.86 0.88
CA VAL A 49 9.41 -0.52 1.41
C VAL A 49 8.31 -0.63 2.48
N TRP A 50 7.25 -1.39 2.20
CA TRP A 50 6.19 -1.61 3.18
C TRP A 50 6.67 -2.37 4.43
N ALA A 51 7.53 -3.37 4.28
CA ALA A 51 8.00 -4.19 5.40
C ALA A 51 9.04 -3.47 6.27
N VAL A 52 9.90 -2.64 5.69
CA VAL A 52 11.03 -1.97 6.36
C VAL A 52 10.57 -0.74 7.14
N PHE A 53 9.74 0.11 6.54
CA PHE A 53 9.34 1.39 7.12
C PHE A 53 8.03 1.25 7.91
N ARG A 54 8.13 1.08 9.24
CA ARG A 54 6.96 0.91 10.12
C ARG A 54 6.93 1.92 11.26
N VAL A 55 5.73 2.10 11.80
CA VAL A 55 5.51 2.91 13.00
C VAL A 55 5.74 2.00 14.22
N PRO A 56 6.52 2.44 15.22
CA PRO A 56 6.66 1.70 16.48
C PRO A 56 5.30 1.40 17.10
N GLY A 57 5.06 0.14 17.48
CA GLY A 57 3.81 -0.29 18.11
C GLY A 57 2.63 -0.60 17.16
N ASP A 58 2.77 -0.43 15.83
CA ASP A 58 1.74 -0.79 14.83
C ASP A 58 2.07 -2.15 14.16
N GLY A 59 1.96 -3.24 14.92
CA GLY A 59 2.00 -4.63 14.41
C GLY A 59 3.35 -5.36 14.41
N GLY A 60 4.46 -4.70 14.77
CA GLY A 60 5.77 -5.33 14.99
C GLY A 60 6.93 -4.34 15.07
N ASP A 61 8.12 -4.81 15.48
CA ASP A 61 9.29 -3.95 15.60
C ASP A 61 9.75 -3.42 14.24
N PRO A 62 9.87 -2.09 14.06
CA PRO A 62 10.29 -1.50 12.81
C PRO A 62 11.78 -1.73 12.57
N ILE A 63 12.16 -2.09 11.33
CA ILE A 63 13.56 -2.05 10.90
C ILE A 63 14.00 -0.58 10.78
N VAL A 64 13.14 0.24 10.18
CA VAL A 64 13.29 1.70 10.15
C VAL A 64 12.03 2.31 10.74
N ALA A 65 12.17 2.91 11.93
CA ALA A 65 11.09 3.61 12.60
C ALA A 65 10.74 4.90 11.84
N VAL A 66 9.49 5.03 11.41
CA VAL A 66 8.98 6.22 10.73
C VAL A 66 7.78 6.78 11.48
N SER A 67 7.53 8.08 11.32
CA SER A 67 6.33 8.69 11.86
C SER A 67 5.07 8.14 11.20
N GLY A 68 3.94 8.22 11.89
CA GLY A 68 2.66 7.77 11.34
C GLY A 68 2.28 8.45 10.04
N ALA A 69 2.59 9.75 9.91
CA ALA A 69 2.40 10.50 8.66
C ALA A 69 3.24 9.93 7.51
N VAL A 70 4.52 9.60 7.75
CA VAL A 70 5.37 9.00 6.73
C VAL A 70 4.87 7.62 6.33
N ARG A 71 4.43 6.80 7.30
CA ARG A 71 3.82 5.49 7.02
C ARG A 71 2.57 5.63 6.14
N LEU A 72 1.71 6.61 6.43
CA LEU A 72 0.51 6.89 5.65
C LEU A 72 0.86 7.33 4.21
N LEU A 73 1.88 8.17 4.04
CA LEU A 73 2.35 8.60 2.72
C LEU A 73 2.89 7.42 1.90
N ILE A 74 3.63 6.50 2.53
CA ILE A 74 4.12 5.28 1.87
C ILE A 74 2.95 4.40 1.42
N GLU A 75 1.97 4.16 2.29
CA GLU A 75 0.76 3.38 1.97
C GLU A 75 0.01 4.01 0.79
N LEU A 76 -0.22 5.34 0.84
CA LEU A 76 -0.90 6.06 -0.23
C LEU A 76 -0.12 6.04 -1.54
N ALA A 77 1.21 6.14 -1.49
CA ALA A 77 2.07 6.07 -2.66
C ALA A 77 2.02 4.68 -3.31
N LEU A 78 2.07 3.61 -2.51
CA LEU A 78 1.98 2.23 -3.02
C LEU A 78 0.61 1.94 -3.65
N PHE A 79 -0.47 2.31 -2.96
CA PHE A 79 -1.83 2.13 -3.46
C PHE A 79 -2.12 3.02 -4.67
N GLY A 80 -1.72 4.28 -4.63
CA GLY A 80 -1.83 5.21 -5.75
C GLY A 80 -1.04 4.75 -6.98
N ALA A 81 0.20 4.27 -6.77
CA ALA A 81 0.97 3.66 -7.84
C ALA A 81 0.26 2.45 -8.43
N ALA A 82 -0.27 1.54 -7.62
CA ALA A 82 -1.03 0.39 -8.12
C ALA A 82 -2.25 0.79 -8.97
N VAL A 83 -3.00 1.83 -8.59
CA VAL A 83 -4.10 2.38 -9.41
C VAL A 83 -3.58 2.89 -10.76
N VAL A 84 -2.53 3.72 -10.75
CA VAL A 84 -1.95 4.29 -11.98
C VAL A 84 -1.41 3.19 -12.89
N LEU A 85 -0.76 2.18 -12.32
CA LEU A 85 -0.19 1.07 -13.06
C LEU A 85 -1.30 0.21 -13.67
N LEU A 86 -2.34 -0.19 -12.92
CA LEU A 86 -3.50 -0.88 -13.49
C LEU A 86 -4.14 -0.11 -14.63
N TYR A 87 -4.34 1.20 -14.46
CA TYR A 87 -4.90 2.05 -15.51
C TYR A 87 -4.02 2.06 -16.76
N SER A 88 -2.72 2.23 -16.60
CA SER A 88 -1.78 2.25 -17.72
C SER A 88 -1.56 0.88 -18.39
N ALA A 89 -1.85 -0.22 -17.69
CA ALA A 89 -1.89 -1.57 -18.26
C ALA A 89 -3.20 -1.86 -19.03
N GLY A 90 -4.10 -0.88 -19.14
CA GLY A 90 -5.40 -1.02 -19.82
C GLY A 90 -6.51 -1.58 -18.92
N GLU A 91 -6.20 -1.98 -17.69
CA GLU A 91 -7.13 -2.58 -16.72
C GLU A 91 -7.97 -1.51 -15.98
N THR A 92 -8.67 -0.67 -16.75
CA THR A 92 -9.38 0.51 -16.23
C THR A 92 -10.44 0.14 -15.20
N THR A 93 -11.19 -0.94 -15.42
CA THR A 93 -12.22 -1.42 -14.49
C THR A 93 -11.60 -1.84 -13.15
N LEU A 94 -10.49 -2.57 -13.17
CA LEU A 94 -9.77 -2.96 -11.95
C LEU A 94 -9.19 -1.73 -11.24
N ALA A 95 -8.60 -0.78 -11.98
CA ALA A 95 -8.07 0.46 -11.42
C ALA A 95 -9.15 1.27 -10.68
N LEU A 96 -10.33 1.42 -11.29
CA LEU A 96 -11.46 2.13 -10.68
C LEU A 96 -12.00 1.41 -9.45
N MET A 97 -12.22 0.08 -9.54
CA MET A 97 -12.66 -0.70 -8.38
C MET A 97 -11.66 -0.59 -7.24
N PHE A 98 -10.37 -0.72 -7.52
CA PHE A 98 -9.32 -0.62 -6.53
C PHE A 98 -9.27 0.77 -5.87
N ALA A 99 -9.36 1.84 -6.66
CA ALA A 99 -9.42 3.22 -6.16
C ALA A 99 -10.64 3.45 -5.25
N VAL A 100 -11.82 2.96 -5.63
CA VAL A 100 -13.03 3.08 -4.81
C VAL A 100 -12.86 2.34 -3.48
N VAL A 101 -12.33 1.11 -3.51
CA VAL A 101 -12.11 0.33 -2.28
C VAL A 101 -11.08 1.00 -1.36
N ILE A 102 -10.03 1.61 -1.91
CA ILE A 102 -9.06 2.40 -1.14
C ILE A 102 -9.76 3.56 -0.41
N VAL A 103 -10.61 4.33 -1.11
CA VAL A 103 -11.35 5.45 -0.52
C VAL A 103 -12.28 4.97 0.60
N VAL A 104 -13.02 3.89 0.37
CA VAL A 104 -13.89 3.28 1.38
C VAL A 104 -13.06 2.81 2.58
N HIS A 105 -11.93 2.13 2.34
CA HIS A 105 -11.04 1.65 3.39
C HIS A 105 -10.52 2.79 4.27
N TYR A 106 -10.02 3.88 3.68
CA TYR A 106 -9.55 5.04 4.44
C TYR A 106 -10.67 5.76 5.17
N THR A 107 -11.87 5.80 4.60
CA THR A 107 -13.05 6.37 5.26
C THR A 107 -13.46 5.55 6.48
N LEU A 108 -13.46 4.22 6.37
CA LEU A 108 -13.75 3.32 7.50
C LEU A 108 -12.63 3.28 8.54
N SER A 109 -11.40 3.55 8.11
CA SER A 109 -10.19 3.55 8.94
C SER A 109 -9.75 4.95 9.37
N TYR A 110 -10.65 5.95 9.32
CA TYR A 110 -10.34 7.34 9.61
C TYR A 110 -9.72 7.53 11.02
N ASP A 111 -10.16 6.75 12.00
CA ASP A 111 -9.59 6.74 13.36
C ASP A 111 -8.07 6.47 13.33
N ARG A 112 -7.64 5.48 12.52
CA ARG A 112 -6.22 5.12 12.36
C ARG A 112 -5.47 6.26 11.69
N VAL A 113 -6.04 6.84 10.63
CA VAL A 113 -5.44 7.98 9.92
C VAL A 113 -5.20 9.14 10.88
N ILE A 114 -6.20 9.49 11.69
CA ILE A 114 -6.09 10.55 12.68
C ILE A 114 -5.02 10.22 13.73
N ARG A 115 -4.97 8.98 14.25
CA ARG A 115 -3.92 8.57 15.21
C ARG A 115 -2.51 8.68 14.62
N LEU A 116 -2.33 8.24 13.37
CA LEU A 116 -1.05 8.34 12.66
C LEU A 116 -0.61 9.79 12.42
N LEU A 117 -1.54 10.67 12.10
CA LEU A 117 -1.28 12.10 11.90
C LEU A 117 -1.04 12.85 13.21
N ARG A 118 -1.75 12.47 14.29
CA ARG A 118 -1.59 13.08 15.62
C ARG A 118 -0.33 12.67 16.36
N GLY A 119 0.35 11.60 15.89
CA GLY A 119 1.63 11.07 16.35
C GLY A 119 1.98 11.39 17.81
N ASN A 120 1.74 10.46 18.74
CA ASN A 120 2.09 10.52 20.17
C ASN A 120 2.70 11.85 20.63
N ALA A 121 1.85 12.83 20.94
CA ALA A 121 2.24 14.07 21.61
C ALA A 121 2.58 13.86 23.11
N GLY A 122 2.98 12.65 23.51
CA GLY A 122 3.00 12.25 24.93
C GLY A 122 4.14 11.35 25.42
N ASP A 123 5.12 10.99 24.58
CA ASP A 123 6.28 10.20 25.05
C ASP A 123 7.61 10.85 24.60
N ARG A 124 7.87 12.06 25.14
CA ARG A 124 9.23 12.57 25.31
C ARG A 124 9.49 12.73 26.80
#